data_AF-F2G2Y3-F1
#
_entry.id   AF-F2G2Y3-F1
#
_cell.length_a   1.000
_cell.length_b   1.000
_cell.length_c   1.000
_cell.angle_alpha   90.00
_cell.angle_beta   90.00
_cell.angle_gamma   90.00
#
_symmetry.space_group_name_H-M   'P 1'
#
loop_
_entity.id
_entity.type
_entity.pdbx_description
1 polymer ?
#
loop_
_entity_poly.entity_id
_entity_poly.type
_entity_poly.pdbx_seq_one_letter_code
_entity_poly.pdbx_strand_id
1 'polypeptide(L)'
;MAEPLPDLIEEIVTDSMGDDPATLLAALAGQDEVYIASLLESLPVEKRLAVWEGIPRDRKLDVLVEMRSDPREILIDNTPHNEWASIFADIDAEDLLELLDSLPKRLVDMAYESLDSKERKYFREATQFSDNQIGHWVNHEQLVLPSNAKVREGLRLLRRDVPQHCDSIFLVNRSGQFSALVKINHLFTAQDHVSLFDLSEENVTTIQGEDDTMNASLLVQRSGLASLPVVDENNKLLGRLDVSSASELVNEFYERQVMSSAGMDEDEDLFSPVAKSAKNRALWLGINLLTAFMASWFIGLFEGTLQQVVALAVLMPVVASMGGIAGSQTLTLIVRGLALGQVTPANLRALMVKELKVGGVNGVIWALVIGVVAYFWFTDAMLGVVICLAILFNIVAAALAGVFVPVILDKLKIDPALSGSVILTTVTDIVGFVAFLGLGTLFLL
;
A
#
# COMPACT_ATOMS: atom_id res chain seq x y z
N MET A 1 15.46 -15.92 -23.69
CA MET A 1 15.47 -15.22 -22.40
C MET A 1 14.99 -13.82 -22.71
N ALA A 2 13.98 -13.33 -22.00
CA ALA A 2 13.62 -11.93 -22.06
C ALA A 2 14.87 -11.08 -21.81
N GLU A 3 15.09 -10.05 -22.61
CA GLU A 3 16.11 -9.05 -22.29
C GLU A 3 15.76 -8.39 -20.95
N PRO A 4 16.75 -8.05 -20.12
CA PRO A 4 16.50 -7.32 -18.88
C PRO A 4 15.80 -5.99 -19.19
N LEU A 5 14.78 -5.65 -18.40
CA LEU A 5 14.03 -4.40 -18.54
C LEU A 5 14.93 -3.15 -18.68
N PRO A 6 16.03 -2.99 -17.89
CA PRO A 6 16.90 -1.82 -18.04
C PRO A 6 17.58 -1.72 -19.42
N ASP A 7 17.98 -2.85 -20.00
CA ASP A 7 18.67 -2.89 -21.30
C ASP A 7 17.70 -2.48 -22.41
N LEU A 8 16.45 -2.95 -22.35
CA LEU A 8 15.39 -2.59 -23.31
C LEU A 8 14.98 -1.12 -23.17
N ILE A 9 14.92 -0.57 -21.95
CA ILE A 9 14.69 0.86 -21.72
C ILE A 9 15.82 1.68 -22.37
N GLU A 10 17.07 1.31 -22.15
CA GLU A 10 18.22 1.99 -22.74
C GLU A 10 18.13 1.97 -24.28
N GLU A 11 17.78 0.82 -24.87
CA GLU A 11 17.65 0.65 -26.33
C GLU A 11 16.52 1.50 -26.93
N ILE A 12 15.37 1.59 -26.25
CA ILE A 12 14.22 2.39 -26.70
C ILE A 12 14.48 3.89 -26.54
N VAL A 13 15.13 4.31 -25.46
CA VAL A 13 15.38 5.73 -25.15
C VAL A 13 16.53 6.29 -25.99
N THR A 14 17.56 5.50 -26.31
CA THR A 14 18.75 5.95 -27.05
C THR A 14 18.64 5.87 -28.58
N ASP A 15 17.42 5.73 -29.10
CA ASP A 15 17.06 5.81 -30.54
C ASP A 15 17.52 4.64 -31.45
N SER A 16 17.95 3.48 -30.92
CA SER A 16 18.25 2.33 -31.79
C SER A 16 17.02 1.50 -32.19
N MET A 17 15.95 1.52 -31.38
CA MET A 17 14.69 0.79 -31.64
C MET A 17 13.43 1.67 -31.70
N GLY A 18 13.44 2.86 -31.09
CA GLY A 18 12.24 3.67 -30.87
C GLY A 18 11.57 4.22 -32.14
N ASP A 19 12.27 4.22 -33.28
CA ASP A 19 11.77 4.72 -34.57
C ASP A 19 11.28 3.60 -35.51
N ASP A 20 11.47 2.32 -35.17
CA ASP A 20 10.98 1.18 -35.97
C ASP A 20 9.94 0.35 -35.18
N PRO A 21 8.64 0.63 -35.38
CA PRO A 21 7.54 -0.07 -34.70
C PRO A 21 7.59 -1.59 -34.88
N ALA A 22 8.13 -2.09 -36.00
CA ALA A 22 8.19 -3.52 -36.27
C ALA A 22 9.23 -4.24 -35.40
N THR A 23 10.39 -3.60 -35.18
CA THR A 23 11.45 -4.15 -34.33
C THR A 23 11.02 -4.10 -32.86
N LEU A 24 10.33 -3.03 -32.46
CA LEU A 24 9.80 -2.89 -31.11
C LEU A 24 8.68 -3.90 -30.82
N LEU A 25 7.76 -4.11 -31.78
CA LEU A 25 6.73 -5.15 -31.68
C LEU A 25 7.32 -6.56 -31.58
N ALA A 26 8.39 -6.84 -32.32
CA ALA A 26 9.07 -8.13 -32.26
C ALA A 26 9.71 -8.37 -30.88
N ALA A 27 10.25 -7.34 -30.23
CA ALA A 27 10.79 -7.42 -28.88
C ALA A 27 9.69 -7.68 -27.82
N LEU A 28 8.50 -7.10 -28.01
CA LEU A 28 7.37 -7.21 -27.08
C LEU A 28 6.50 -8.46 -27.30
N ALA A 29 6.54 -9.08 -28.49
CA ALA A 29 5.68 -10.20 -28.85
C ALA A 29 5.85 -11.45 -27.96
N GLY A 30 6.96 -11.57 -27.23
CA GLY A 30 7.24 -12.68 -26.31
C GLY A 30 7.22 -12.32 -24.82
N GLN A 31 6.89 -11.08 -24.47
CA GLN A 31 6.83 -10.61 -23.08
C GLN A 31 5.40 -10.69 -22.55
N ASP A 32 5.24 -10.85 -21.24
CA ASP A 32 3.95 -10.76 -20.57
C ASP A 32 3.48 -9.30 -20.41
N GLU A 33 2.21 -9.15 -20.06
CA GLU A 33 1.49 -7.88 -19.91
C GLU A 33 2.12 -7.04 -18.79
N VAL A 34 2.49 -7.67 -17.67
CA VAL A 34 3.17 -7.05 -16.51
C VAL A 34 4.49 -6.40 -16.92
N TYR A 35 5.29 -7.09 -17.73
CA TYR A 35 6.56 -6.55 -18.24
C TYR A 35 6.31 -5.36 -19.17
N ILE A 36 5.30 -5.44 -20.03
CA ILE A 36 4.96 -4.35 -20.96
C ILE A 36 4.46 -3.12 -20.18
N ALA A 37 3.62 -3.31 -19.16
CA ALA A 37 3.16 -2.25 -18.28
C ALA A 37 4.34 -1.55 -17.58
N SER A 38 5.21 -2.33 -16.94
CA SER A 38 6.43 -1.82 -16.28
C SER A 38 7.36 -1.07 -17.24
N LEU A 39 7.49 -1.55 -18.49
CA LEU A 39 8.24 -0.86 -19.53
C LEU A 39 7.60 0.48 -19.88
N LEU A 40 6.30 0.52 -20.15
CA LEU A 40 5.59 1.74 -20.49
C LEU A 40 5.73 2.79 -19.37
N GLU A 41 5.54 2.41 -18.12
CA GLU A 41 5.74 3.28 -16.95
C GLU A 41 7.14 3.89 -16.90
N SER A 42 8.14 3.10 -17.29
CA SER A 42 9.55 3.49 -17.28
C SER A 42 9.96 4.38 -18.47
N LEU A 43 9.08 4.60 -19.45
CA LEU A 43 9.38 5.39 -20.64
C LEU A 43 8.92 6.85 -20.52
N PRO A 44 9.68 7.81 -21.08
CA PRO A 44 9.21 9.17 -21.30
C PRO A 44 7.93 9.19 -22.14
N VAL A 45 7.04 10.13 -21.88
CA VAL A 45 5.69 10.21 -22.49
C VAL A 45 5.69 10.04 -24.00
N GLU A 46 6.59 10.70 -24.73
CA GLU A 46 6.65 10.60 -26.20
C GLU A 46 6.95 9.18 -26.68
N LYS A 47 7.94 8.51 -26.07
CA LYS A 47 8.31 7.13 -26.41
C LYS A 47 7.26 6.14 -25.91
N ARG A 48 6.68 6.38 -24.73
CA ARG A 48 5.58 5.59 -24.17
C ARG A 48 4.38 5.53 -25.13
N LEU A 49 3.98 6.68 -25.68
CA LEU A 49 2.89 6.75 -26.65
C LEU A 49 3.23 6.02 -27.96
N ALA A 50 4.47 6.15 -28.45
CA ALA A 50 4.91 5.44 -29.65
C ALA A 50 4.89 3.90 -29.46
N VAL A 51 5.32 3.41 -28.29
CA VAL A 51 5.23 1.99 -27.94
C VAL A 51 3.77 1.54 -27.83
N TRP A 52 2.94 2.33 -27.15
CA TRP A 52 1.51 2.05 -26.96
C TRP A 52 0.74 1.89 -28.28
N GLU A 53 1.07 2.69 -29.30
CA GLU A 53 0.46 2.55 -30.64
C GLU A 53 0.78 1.20 -31.29
N GLY A 54 1.98 0.66 -31.04
CA GLY A 54 2.40 -0.63 -31.57
C GLY A 54 1.67 -1.81 -30.93
N ILE A 55 1.30 -1.71 -29.66
CA ILE A 55 0.73 -2.84 -28.89
C ILE A 55 -0.53 -3.38 -29.57
N PRO A 56 -0.62 -4.72 -29.80
CA PRO A 56 -1.81 -5.35 -30.34
C PRO A 56 -3.07 -5.00 -29.54
N ARG A 57 -4.17 -4.69 -30.22
CA ARG A 57 -5.40 -4.17 -29.58
C ARG A 57 -6.00 -5.13 -28.56
N ASP A 58 -5.86 -6.42 -28.79
CA ASP A 58 -6.29 -7.51 -27.92
C ASP A 58 -5.50 -7.59 -26.61
N ARG A 59 -4.28 -7.00 -26.54
CA ARG A 59 -3.46 -6.95 -25.32
C ARG A 59 -3.52 -5.61 -24.60
N LYS A 60 -4.09 -4.58 -25.23
CA LYS A 60 -4.13 -3.22 -24.68
C LYS A 60 -4.89 -3.15 -23.35
N LEU A 61 -5.97 -3.92 -23.22
CA LEU A 61 -6.76 -3.93 -21.99
C LEU A 61 -5.93 -4.46 -20.82
N ASP A 62 -5.41 -5.67 -20.94
CA ASP A 62 -4.61 -6.33 -19.90
C ASP A 62 -3.39 -5.49 -19.51
N VAL A 63 -2.70 -4.88 -20.49
CA VAL A 63 -1.60 -3.95 -20.21
C VAL A 63 -2.06 -2.73 -19.41
N LEU A 64 -3.25 -2.17 -19.68
CA LEU A 64 -3.77 -1.05 -18.88
C LEU A 64 -4.14 -1.50 -17.46
N VAL A 65 -4.66 -2.71 -17.29
CA VAL A 65 -5.01 -3.28 -15.98
C VAL A 65 -3.76 -3.39 -15.11
N GLU A 66 -2.64 -3.86 -15.69
CA GLU A 66 -1.36 -4.04 -14.99
C GLU A 66 -0.55 -2.74 -14.73
N MET A 67 -0.93 -1.62 -15.34
CA MET A 67 -0.24 -0.34 -15.14
C MET A 67 -0.74 0.38 -13.90
N ARG A 68 0.06 1.26 -13.29
CA ARG A 68 -0.39 2.20 -12.24
C ARG A 68 -1.35 3.26 -12.79
N SER A 69 -2.12 3.90 -11.92
CA SER A 69 -3.17 4.85 -12.28
C SER A 69 -2.65 6.07 -13.06
N ASP A 70 -1.64 6.81 -12.55
CA ASP A 70 -1.18 8.02 -13.26
C ASP A 70 -0.55 7.73 -14.64
N PRO A 71 0.34 6.72 -14.80
CA PRO A 71 0.92 6.41 -16.11
C PRO A 71 -0.12 5.99 -17.15
N ARG A 72 -1.15 5.23 -16.74
CA ARG A 72 -2.20 4.75 -17.66
C ARG A 72 -3.15 5.85 -18.10
N GLU A 73 -3.43 6.86 -17.26
CA GLU A 73 -4.24 8.04 -17.64
C GLU A 73 -3.73 8.70 -18.94
N ILE A 74 -2.40 8.83 -19.07
CA ILE A 74 -1.78 9.45 -20.26
C ILE A 74 -2.09 8.64 -21.52
N LEU A 75 -2.09 7.31 -21.42
CA LEU A 75 -2.44 6.43 -22.53
C LEU A 75 -3.94 6.50 -22.84
N ILE A 76 -4.77 6.54 -21.80
CA ILE A 76 -6.22 6.64 -21.93
C ILE A 76 -6.60 7.93 -22.68
N ASP A 77 -6.03 9.07 -22.30
CA ASP A 77 -6.31 10.38 -22.88
C ASP A 77 -5.85 10.50 -24.35
N ASN A 78 -4.79 9.81 -24.73
CA ASN A 78 -4.24 9.85 -26.09
C ASN A 78 -4.78 8.73 -27.00
N THR A 79 -5.52 7.77 -26.47
CA THR A 79 -6.11 6.68 -27.27
C THR A 79 -7.34 7.17 -28.04
N PRO A 80 -7.39 7.01 -29.38
CA PRO A 80 -8.52 7.45 -30.18
C PRO A 80 -9.85 6.82 -29.75
N HIS A 81 -10.90 7.63 -29.68
CA HIS A 81 -12.21 7.21 -29.18
C HIS A 81 -12.81 5.97 -29.88
N ASN A 82 -12.45 5.74 -31.14
CA ASN A 82 -12.95 4.62 -31.95
C ASN A 82 -12.25 3.28 -31.64
N GLU A 83 -11.18 3.26 -30.84
CA GLU A 83 -10.48 2.02 -30.46
C GLU A 83 -11.08 1.36 -29.22
N TRP A 84 -11.68 2.14 -28.31
CA TRP A 84 -12.17 1.64 -27.01
C TRP A 84 -13.19 0.51 -27.11
N ALA A 85 -14.08 0.55 -28.11
CA ALA A 85 -15.04 -0.53 -28.31
C ALA A 85 -14.37 -1.88 -28.65
N SER A 86 -13.18 -1.86 -29.26
CA SER A 86 -12.38 -3.07 -29.49
C SER A 86 -11.50 -3.45 -28.31
N ILE A 87 -11.02 -2.47 -27.53
CA ILE A 87 -10.22 -2.72 -26.32
C ILE A 87 -11.10 -3.37 -25.25
N PHE A 88 -12.33 -2.87 -25.07
CA PHE A 88 -13.30 -3.41 -24.10
C PHE A 88 -14.09 -4.62 -24.61
N ALA A 89 -13.69 -5.22 -25.74
CA ALA A 89 -14.46 -6.30 -26.34
C ALA A 89 -14.60 -7.52 -25.42
N ASP A 90 -13.54 -7.83 -24.67
CA ASP A 90 -13.45 -8.98 -23.77
C ASP A 90 -13.24 -8.57 -22.30
N ILE A 91 -13.61 -7.33 -21.93
CA ILE A 91 -13.47 -6.84 -20.55
C ILE A 91 -14.38 -7.61 -19.58
N ASP A 92 -13.86 -7.91 -18.40
CA ASP A 92 -14.63 -8.51 -17.30
C ASP A 92 -14.91 -7.51 -16.15
N ALA A 93 -15.57 -8.01 -15.10
CA ALA A 93 -15.93 -7.15 -13.98
C ALA A 93 -14.70 -6.69 -13.18
N GLU A 94 -13.74 -7.58 -12.99
CA GLU A 94 -12.48 -7.37 -12.28
C GLU A 94 -11.62 -6.29 -12.97
N ASP A 95 -11.43 -6.39 -14.29
CA ASP A 95 -10.70 -5.41 -15.10
C ASP A 95 -11.33 -4.01 -15.01
N LEU A 96 -12.66 -3.93 -15.06
CA LEU A 96 -13.37 -2.66 -14.97
C LEU A 96 -13.26 -2.03 -13.58
N LEU A 97 -13.18 -2.85 -12.53
CA LEU A 97 -12.96 -2.36 -11.16
C LEU A 97 -11.55 -1.77 -11.03
N GLU A 98 -10.54 -2.47 -11.52
CA GLU A 98 -9.16 -2.02 -11.52
C GLU A 98 -8.98 -0.69 -12.28
N LEU A 99 -9.70 -0.52 -13.40
CA LEU A 99 -9.61 0.68 -14.23
C LEU A 99 -10.52 1.83 -13.76
N LEU A 100 -11.33 1.64 -12.72
CA LEU A 100 -12.44 2.55 -12.37
C LEU A 100 -11.96 3.97 -12.05
N ASP A 101 -10.84 4.09 -11.35
CA ASP A 101 -10.30 5.37 -10.89
C ASP A 101 -9.59 6.15 -12.00
N SER A 102 -9.10 5.44 -13.03
CA SER A 102 -8.39 6.04 -14.17
C SER A 102 -9.30 6.37 -15.36
N LEU A 103 -10.41 5.65 -15.52
CA LEU A 103 -11.28 5.81 -16.69
C LEU A 103 -12.22 7.03 -16.56
N PRO A 104 -12.28 7.90 -17.59
CA PRO A 104 -13.36 8.88 -17.70
C PRO A 104 -14.73 8.20 -17.68
N LYS A 105 -15.71 8.82 -17.03
CA LYS A 105 -17.07 8.28 -16.88
C LYS A 105 -17.69 7.71 -18.17
N ARG A 106 -17.44 8.35 -19.31
CA ARG A 106 -17.93 7.87 -20.62
C ARG A 106 -17.34 6.51 -21.01
N LEU A 107 -16.07 6.26 -20.70
CA LEU A 107 -15.42 4.98 -20.95
C LEU A 107 -15.88 3.92 -19.96
N VAL A 108 -16.10 4.28 -18.69
CA VAL A 108 -16.72 3.39 -17.69
C VAL A 108 -18.09 2.91 -18.18
N ASP A 109 -18.95 3.83 -18.65
CA ASP A 109 -20.27 3.48 -19.19
C ASP A 109 -20.15 2.52 -20.40
N MET A 110 -19.18 2.74 -21.29
CA MET A 110 -18.94 1.90 -22.47
C MET A 110 -18.43 0.50 -22.11
N ALA A 111 -17.49 0.42 -21.17
CA ALA A 111 -16.95 -0.82 -20.66
C ALA A 111 -18.05 -1.64 -19.95
N TYR A 112 -18.85 -0.99 -19.09
CA TYR A 112 -20.00 -1.61 -18.43
C TYR A 112 -21.07 -2.12 -19.41
N GLU A 113 -21.28 -1.41 -20.52
CA GLU A 113 -22.17 -1.86 -21.60
C GLU A 113 -21.63 -3.09 -22.34
N SER A 114 -20.31 -3.27 -22.37
CA SER A 114 -19.64 -4.42 -23.00
C SER A 114 -19.71 -5.67 -22.14
N LEU A 115 -19.81 -5.52 -20.81
CA LEU A 115 -20.00 -6.63 -19.87
C LEU A 115 -21.27 -7.43 -20.16
N ASP A 116 -21.16 -8.75 -20.03
CA ASP A 116 -22.31 -9.65 -20.10
C ASP A 116 -23.20 -9.58 -18.84
N SER A 117 -24.33 -10.29 -18.84
CA SER A 117 -25.27 -10.25 -17.71
C SER A 117 -24.70 -10.75 -16.37
N LYS A 118 -23.73 -11.67 -16.42
CA LYS A 118 -23.06 -12.27 -15.27
C LYS A 118 -21.99 -11.31 -14.76
N GLU A 119 -21.14 -10.78 -15.63
CA GLU A 119 -20.11 -9.81 -15.26
C GLU A 119 -20.70 -8.51 -14.71
N ARG A 120 -21.79 -7.99 -15.30
CA ARG A 120 -22.52 -6.86 -14.72
C ARG A 120 -23.05 -7.14 -13.31
N LYS A 121 -23.37 -8.40 -12.99
CA LYS A 121 -23.81 -8.78 -11.65
C LYS A 121 -22.62 -8.73 -10.69
N TYR A 122 -21.47 -9.27 -11.08
CA TYR A 122 -20.24 -9.24 -10.28
C TYR A 122 -19.79 -7.81 -10.00
N PHE A 123 -19.73 -6.96 -11.03
CA PHE A 123 -19.41 -5.54 -10.87
C PHE A 123 -20.33 -4.82 -9.87
N ARG A 124 -21.65 -5.07 -9.92
CA ARG A 124 -22.61 -4.50 -8.96
C ARG A 124 -22.50 -5.07 -7.55
N GLU A 125 -22.03 -6.31 -7.41
CA GLU A 125 -21.78 -6.91 -6.09
C GLU A 125 -20.49 -6.33 -5.49
N ALA A 126 -19.42 -6.21 -6.28
CA ALA A 126 -18.14 -5.67 -5.86
C ALA A 126 -18.21 -4.18 -5.45
N THR A 127 -18.90 -3.36 -6.23
CA THR A 127 -19.08 -1.92 -5.94
C THR A 127 -19.89 -1.60 -4.68
N GLN A 128 -20.47 -2.61 -4.01
CA GLN A 128 -21.08 -2.43 -2.68
C GLN A 128 -20.05 -2.38 -1.55
N PHE A 129 -18.84 -2.87 -1.82
CA PHE A 129 -17.71 -2.88 -0.91
C PHE A 129 -16.78 -1.70 -1.23
N SER A 130 -16.15 -1.14 -0.20
CA SER A 130 -15.08 -0.16 -0.39
C SER A 130 -13.82 -0.86 -0.93
N ASP A 131 -12.95 -0.11 -1.61
CA ASP A 131 -11.60 -0.48 -2.03
C ASP A 131 -10.76 -1.24 -0.95
N ASN A 132 -10.94 -0.90 0.33
CA ASN A 132 -10.24 -1.52 1.45
C ASN A 132 -10.87 -2.85 1.94
N GLN A 133 -11.91 -3.34 1.27
CA GLN A 133 -12.62 -4.58 1.61
C GLN A 133 -12.45 -5.61 0.50
N ILE A 134 -12.28 -6.88 0.88
CA ILE A 134 -12.04 -7.97 -0.09
C ILE A 134 -13.19 -8.18 -1.06
N GLY A 135 -14.43 -7.89 -0.67
CA GLY A 135 -15.59 -8.00 -1.53
C GLY A 135 -15.45 -7.18 -2.83
N HIS A 136 -14.61 -6.13 -2.83
CA HIS A 136 -14.29 -5.34 -4.00
C HIS A 136 -13.37 -6.08 -4.99
N TRP A 137 -12.44 -6.91 -4.48
CA TRP A 137 -11.35 -7.57 -5.23
C TRP A 137 -11.56 -9.08 -5.38
N VAL A 138 -12.83 -9.52 -5.40
CA VAL A 138 -13.16 -10.95 -5.52
C VAL A 138 -12.94 -11.42 -6.95
N ASN A 139 -12.17 -12.49 -7.11
CA ASN A 139 -12.03 -13.19 -8.38
C ASN A 139 -13.14 -14.25 -8.54
N HIS A 140 -13.85 -14.21 -9.66
CA HIS A 140 -14.97 -15.12 -9.96
C HIS A 140 -14.58 -16.37 -10.75
N GLU A 141 -13.32 -16.53 -11.16
CA GLU A 141 -12.79 -17.74 -11.78
C GLU A 141 -12.55 -18.84 -10.75
N GLN A 142 -13.55 -19.67 -10.47
CA GLN A 142 -13.48 -20.68 -9.41
C GLN A 142 -14.07 -22.02 -9.83
N LEU A 143 -13.55 -23.10 -9.25
CA LEU A 143 -14.09 -24.44 -9.43
C LEU A 143 -15.16 -24.71 -8.38
N VAL A 144 -16.44 -24.73 -8.79
CA VAL A 144 -17.57 -24.91 -7.88
C VAL A 144 -18.42 -26.12 -8.27
N LEU A 145 -18.77 -26.94 -7.28
CA LEU A 145 -19.68 -28.07 -7.44
C LEU A 145 -20.73 -28.14 -6.30
N PRO A 146 -21.87 -28.79 -6.51
CA PRO A 146 -22.83 -29.06 -5.44
C PRO A 146 -22.23 -29.96 -4.35
N SER A 147 -22.62 -29.80 -3.08
CA SER A 147 -22.11 -30.62 -1.96
C SER A 147 -22.33 -32.14 -2.10
N ASN A 148 -23.27 -32.57 -2.94
CA ASN A 148 -23.53 -33.99 -3.21
C ASN A 148 -22.79 -34.53 -4.44
N ALA A 149 -21.89 -33.74 -5.03
CA ALA A 149 -21.12 -34.13 -6.20
C ALA A 149 -20.11 -35.24 -5.88
N LYS A 150 -19.78 -36.02 -6.90
CA LYS A 150 -18.86 -37.17 -6.80
C LYS A 150 -17.51 -36.87 -7.44
N VAL A 151 -16.49 -37.66 -7.09
CA VAL A 151 -15.13 -37.56 -7.66
C VAL A 151 -15.15 -37.51 -9.19
N ARG A 152 -15.96 -38.35 -9.85
CA ARG A 152 -16.11 -38.33 -11.33
C ARG A 152 -16.56 -36.98 -11.91
N GLU A 153 -17.37 -36.22 -11.17
CA GLU A 153 -17.87 -34.91 -11.59
C GLU A 153 -16.77 -33.85 -11.40
N GLY A 154 -16.01 -33.94 -10.30
CA GLY A 154 -14.79 -33.16 -10.08
C GLY A 154 -13.74 -33.39 -11.18
N LEU A 155 -13.40 -34.64 -11.48
CA LEU A 155 -12.47 -34.99 -12.56
C LEU A 155 -12.97 -34.53 -13.94
N ARG A 156 -14.30 -34.52 -14.16
CA ARG A 156 -14.88 -33.99 -15.41
C ARG A 156 -14.76 -32.46 -15.48
N LEU A 157 -14.93 -31.77 -14.36
CA LEU A 157 -14.75 -30.31 -14.27
C LEU A 157 -13.30 -29.94 -14.60
N LEU A 158 -12.33 -30.61 -13.97
CA LEU A 158 -10.89 -30.39 -14.18
C LEU A 158 -10.39 -30.66 -15.61
N ARG A 159 -11.13 -31.45 -16.40
CA ARG A 159 -10.80 -31.70 -17.82
C ARG A 159 -11.25 -30.59 -18.77
N ARG A 160 -12.09 -29.65 -18.29
CA ARG A 160 -12.54 -28.54 -19.12
C ARG A 160 -11.52 -27.42 -19.09
N ASP A 161 -11.36 -26.84 -17.92
CA ASP A 161 -10.48 -25.72 -17.67
C ASP A 161 -10.21 -25.63 -16.16
N VAL A 162 -9.02 -25.18 -15.80
CA VAL A 162 -8.61 -24.99 -14.41
C VAL A 162 -8.05 -23.57 -14.30
N PRO A 163 -8.71 -22.68 -13.53
CA PRO A 163 -8.23 -21.32 -13.34
C PRO A 163 -6.80 -21.28 -12.84
N GLN A 164 -6.10 -20.17 -13.12
CA GLN A 164 -4.77 -19.96 -12.58
C GLN A 164 -4.81 -19.94 -11.05
N HIS A 165 -3.72 -20.39 -10.43
CA HIS A 165 -3.59 -20.42 -8.96
C HIS A 165 -4.76 -21.13 -8.25
N CYS A 166 -5.32 -22.19 -8.86
CA CYS A 166 -6.43 -22.97 -8.31
C CYS A 166 -5.98 -24.39 -7.96
N ASP A 167 -6.04 -24.74 -6.67
CA ASP A 167 -5.66 -26.07 -6.15
C ASP A 167 -6.84 -26.83 -5.50
N SER A 168 -8.03 -26.24 -5.53
CA SER A 168 -9.17 -26.70 -4.76
C SER A 168 -10.51 -26.45 -5.45
N ILE A 169 -11.49 -27.28 -5.11
CA ILE A 169 -12.87 -27.18 -5.57
C ILE A 169 -13.75 -26.80 -4.37
N PHE A 170 -14.56 -25.77 -4.54
CA PHE A 170 -15.53 -25.35 -3.53
C PHE A 170 -16.85 -26.09 -3.71
N LEU A 171 -17.38 -26.58 -2.60
CA LEU A 171 -18.67 -27.23 -2.53
C LEU A 171 -19.72 -26.26 -2.00
N VAL A 172 -20.83 -26.12 -2.72
CA VAL A 172 -21.94 -25.24 -2.34
C VAL A 172 -23.25 -26.02 -2.15
N ASN A 173 -24.09 -25.54 -1.24
CA ASN A 173 -25.42 -26.08 -1.05
C ASN A 173 -26.41 -25.54 -2.13
N ARG A 174 -27.67 -25.99 -2.09
CA ARG A 174 -28.70 -25.57 -3.06
C ARG A 174 -29.03 -24.08 -3.02
N SER A 175 -28.72 -23.39 -1.92
CA SER A 175 -28.91 -21.96 -1.74
C SER A 175 -27.68 -21.14 -2.15
N GLY A 176 -26.61 -21.80 -2.63
CA GLY A 176 -25.35 -21.15 -3.00
C GLY A 176 -24.42 -20.85 -1.81
N GLN A 177 -24.71 -21.38 -0.63
CA GLN A 177 -23.85 -21.20 0.53
C GLN A 177 -22.64 -22.13 0.48
N PHE A 178 -21.48 -21.59 0.82
CA PHE A 178 -20.24 -22.34 0.94
C PHE A 178 -20.37 -23.44 2.00
N SER A 179 -19.95 -24.65 1.65
CA SER A 179 -20.11 -25.83 2.49
C SER A 179 -18.79 -26.50 2.84
N ALA A 180 -17.89 -26.65 1.86
CA ALA A 180 -16.64 -27.39 2.03
C ALA A 180 -15.65 -27.06 0.91
N LEU A 181 -14.37 -27.32 1.15
CA LEU A 181 -13.29 -27.21 0.16
C LEU A 181 -12.65 -28.59 0.00
N VAL A 182 -12.37 -28.96 -1.25
CA VAL A 182 -11.72 -30.24 -1.58
C VAL A 182 -10.49 -29.97 -2.42
N LYS A 183 -9.32 -30.40 -1.97
CA LYS A 183 -8.09 -30.25 -2.76
C LYS A 183 -8.12 -31.16 -3.99
N ILE A 184 -7.67 -30.63 -5.12
CA ILE A 184 -7.67 -31.33 -6.41
C ILE A 184 -6.80 -32.59 -6.36
N ASN A 185 -5.70 -32.56 -5.61
CA ASN A 185 -4.79 -33.70 -5.45
C ASN A 185 -5.47 -34.97 -4.88
N HIS A 186 -6.48 -34.82 -4.01
CA HIS A 186 -7.21 -35.95 -3.42
C HIS A 186 -8.07 -36.70 -4.46
N LEU A 187 -8.52 -36.02 -5.52
CA LEU A 187 -9.36 -36.61 -6.55
C LEU A 187 -8.62 -37.68 -7.37
N PHE A 188 -7.30 -37.53 -7.57
CA PHE A 188 -6.52 -38.46 -8.39
C PHE A 188 -6.31 -39.83 -7.73
N THR A 189 -6.40 -39.90 -6.40
CA THR A 189 -6.25 -41.15 -5.63
C THR A 189 -7.58 -41.79 -5.23
N ALA A 190 -8.69 -41.05 -5.38
CA ALA A 190 -10.01 -41.49 -4.94
C ALA A 190 -10.76 -42.26 -6.03
N GLN A 191 -11.75 -43.08 -5.64
CA GLN A 191 -12.60 -43.80 -6.57
C GLN A 191 -13.74 -42.90 -7.08
N ASP A 192 -14.06 -42.99 -8.37
CA ASP A 192 -15.05 -42.16 -9.09
C ASP A 192 -16.41 -41.97 -8.41
N HIS A 193 -16.87 -42.96 -7.64
CA HIS A 193 -18.20 -42.99 -7.03
C HIS A 193 -18.28 -42.38 -5.63
N VAL A 194 -17.12 -42.09 -5.02
CA VAL A 194 -16.98 -41.48 -3.69
C VAL A 194 -17.51 -40.04 -3.72
N SER A 195 -18.10 -39.59 -2.61
CA SER A 195 -18.58 -38.22 -2.45
C SER A 195 -17.40 -37.26 -2.32
N LEU A 196 -17.44 -36.10 -2.98
CA LEU A 196 -16.43 -35.06 -2.77
C LEU A 196 -16.44 -34.54 -1.34
N PHE A 197 -17.61 -34.53 -0.70
CA PHE A 197 -17.74 -34.12 0.71
C PHE A 197 -16.91 -35.01 1.66
N ASP A 198 -16.76 -36.29 1.35
CA ASP A 198 -15.97 -37.24 2.16
C ASP A 198 -14.45 -36.99 2.03
N LEU A 199 -14.03 -36.21 1.03
CA LEU A 199 -12.64 -35.83 0.76
C LEU A 199 -12.33 -34.37 1.16
N SER A 200 -13.29 -33.71 1.80
CA SER A 200 -13.17 -32.29 2.15
C SER A 200 -12.17 -32.05 3.27
N GLU A 201 -11.55 -30.87 3.22
CA GLU A 201 -10.66 -30.40 4.29
C GLU A 201 -11.49 -30.04 5.53
N GLU A 202 -10.99 -30.42 6.70
CA GLU A 202 -11.58 -30.02 7.98
C GLU A 202 -11.20 -28.57 8.30
N ASN A 203 -12.15 -27.79 8.85
CA ASN A 203 -11.92 -26.42 9.33
C ASN A 203 -11.36 -25.46 8.27
N VAL A 204 -11.97 -25.44 7.08
CA VAL A 204 -11.62 -24.48 6.03
C VAL A 204 -11.88 -23.06 6.52
N THR A 205 -10.88 -22.20 6.38
CA THR A 205 -11.04 -20.78 6.69
C THR A 205 -11.71 -20.08 5.51
N THR A 206 -12.74 -19.29 5.79
CA THR A 206 -13.44 -18.45 4.82
C THR A 206 -13.12 -16.99 5.09
N ILE A 207 -13.03 -16.19 4.04
CA ILE A 207 -12.89 -14.73 4.13
C ILE A 207 -14.28 -14.11 3.98
N GLN A 208 -14.64 -13.14 4.82
CA GLN A 208 -15.84 -12.35 4.64
C GLN A 208 -15.58 -11.24 3.62
N GLY A 209 -16.57 -10.90 2.78
CA GLY A 209 -16.43 -9.79 1.83
C GLY A 209 -16.10 -8.44 2.50
N GLU A 210 -16.48 -8.26 3.77
CA GLU A 210 -16.17 -7.03 4.52
C GLU A 210 -14.79 -7.04 5.18
N ASP A 211 -14.06 -8.16 5.13
CA ASP A 211 -12.73 -8.25 5.72
C ASP A 211 -11.76 -7.29 5.01
N ASP A 212 -10.87 -6.71 5.81
CA ASP A 212 -9.80 -5.83 5.36
C ASP A 212 -8.85 -6.54 4.38
N THR A 213 -8.49 -5.83 3.30
CA THR A 213 -7.69 -6.37 2.19
C THR A 213 -6.37 -6.96 2.65
N MET A 214 -5.64 -6.25 3.50
CA MET A 214 -4.34 -6.67 4.00
C MET A 214 -4.44 -7.93 4.87
N ASN A 215 -5.37 -7.95 5.81
CA ASN A 215 -5.54 -9.09 6.72
C ASN A 215 -5.96 -10.37 6.00
N ALA A 216 -6.92 -10.26 5.07
CA ALA A 216 -7.37 -11.40 4.28
C ALA A 216 -6.29 -11.90 3.32
N SER A 217 -5.51 -11.00 2.72
CA SER A 217 -4.38 -11.38 1.86
C SER A 217 -3.30 -12.14 2.63
N LEU A 218 -2.95 -11.67 3.83
CA LEU A 218 -2.04 -12.39 4.73
C LEU A 218 -2.59 -13.75 5.17
N LEU A 219 -3.92 -13.88 5.28
CA LEU A 219 -4.57 -15.15 5.59
C LEU A 219 -4.40 -16.15 4.45
N VAL A 220 -4.61 -15.73 3.20
CA VAL A 220 -4.34 -16.56 2.00
C VAL A 220 -2.89 -17.03 1.99
N GLN A 221 -1.93 -16.11 2.12
CA GLN A 221 -0.49 -16.43 2.11
C GLN A 221 -0.07 -17.43 3.21
N ARG A 222 -0.75 -17.42 4.36
CA ARG A 222 -0.46 -18.32 5.49
C ARG A 222 -1.26 -19.63 5.47
N SER A 223 -2.30 -19.72 4.65
CA SER A 223 -3.21 -20.86 4.61
C SER A 223 -2.57 -22.14 4.05
N GLY A 224 -1.53 -22.00 3.22
CA GLY A 224 -0.94 -23.10 2.45
C GLY A 224 -1.83 -23.59 1.30
N LEU A 225 -2.91 -22.86 0.99
CA LEU A 225 -3.78 -23.06 -0.17
C LEU A 225 -3.47 -22.01 -1.24
N ALA A 226 -3.73 -22.34 -2.50
CA ALA A 226 -3.56 -21.39 -3.61
C ALA A 226 -4.64 -20.30 -3.63
N SER A 227 -5.81 -20.56 -3.03
CA SER A 227 -6.88 -19.56 -2.87
C SER A 227 -7.80 -19.91 -1.71
N LEU A 228 -8.45 -18.89 -1.13
CA LEU A 228 -9.49 -19.06 -0.11
C LEU A 228 -10.85 -18.58 -0.63
N PRO A 229 -11.95 -19.22 -0.19
CA PRO A 229 -13.30 -18.79 -0.55
C PRO A 229 -13.68 -17.49 0.15
N VAL A 230 -14.27 -16.56 -0.62
CA VAL A 230 -14.84 -15.31 -0.12
C VAL A 230 -16.35 -15.47 -0.04
N VAL A 231 -16.94 -15.12 1.10
CA VAL A 231 -18.37 -15.27 1.37
C VAL A 231 -19.01 -13.98 1.86
N ASP A 232 -20.32 -13.85 1.66
CA ASP A 232 -21.13 -12.78 2.27
C ASP A 232 -21.57 -13.10 3.71
N GLU A 233 -22.28 -12.17 4.35
CA GLU A 233 -22.84 -12.33 5.71
C GLU A 233 -23.76 -13.57 5.85
N ASN A 234 -24.36 -14.03 4.75
CA ASN A 234 -25.24 -15.21 4.70
C ASN A 234 -24.47 -16.49 4.34
N ASN A 235 -23.13 -16.45 4.35
CA ASN A 235 -22.22 -17.52 3.95
C ASN A 235 -22.41 -17.96 2.49
N LYS A 236 -22.95 -17.08 1.63
CA LYS A 236 -23.05 -17.31 0.19
C LYS A 236 -21.68 -17.10 -0.44
N LEU A 237 -21.26 -18.03 -1.29
CA LEU A 237 -19.99 -17.93 -2.00
C LEU A 237 -20.05 -16.78 -3.01
N LEU A 238 -19.23 -15.75 -2.79
CA LEU A 238 -19.05 -14.63 -3.71
C LEU A 238 -18.04 -15.03 -4.80
N GLY A 239 -16.89 -15.56 -4.38
CA GLY A 239 -15.81 -15.97 -5.26
C GLY A 239 -14.61 -16.49 -4.47
N ARG A 240 -13.40 -16.19 -4.94
CA ARG A 240 -12.14 -16.50 -4.25
C ARG A 240 -11.21 -15.31 -4.16
N LEU A 241 -10.29 -15.38 -3.20
CA LEU A 241 -9.07 -14.59 -3.19
C LEU A 241 -7.90 -15.56 -3.38
N ASP A 242 -7.20 -15.47 -4.49
CA ASP A 242 -6.04 -16.31 -4.79
C ASP A 242 -4.73 -15.67 -4.35
N VAL A 243 -3.67 -16.48 -4.39
CA VAL A 243 -2.35 -16.09 -3.90
C VAL A 243 -1.69 -14.97 -4.73
N SER A 244 -2.03 -14.81 -6.01
CA SER A 244 -1.49 -13.73 -6.84
C SER A 244 -2.09 -12.41 -6.40
N SER A 245 -3.42 -12.27 -6.45
CA SER A 245 -4.12 -11.06 -6.03
C SER A 245 -3.84 -10.72 -4.56
N ALA A 246 -3.76 -11.72 -3.68
CA ALA A 246 -3.33 -11.50 -2.29
C ALA A 246 -1.89 -10.98 -2.19
N SER A 247 -0.99 -11.38 -3.09
CA SER A 247 0.38 -10.88 -3.11
C SER A 247 0.47 -9.46 -3.67
N GLU A 248 -0.30 -9.16 -4.72
CA GLU A 248 -0.43 -7.81 -5.29
C GLU A 248 -0.95 -6.82 -4.24
N LEU A 249 -2.09 -7.11 -3.60
CA LEU A 249 -2.66 -6.26 -2.53
C LEU A 249 -1.67 -6.02 -1.37
N VAL A 250 -0.88 -7.03 -1.01
CA VAL A 250 0.16 -6.90 0.03
C VAL A 250 1.32 -6.03 -0.45
N ASN A 251 1.75 -6.18 -1.70
CA ASN A 251 2.82 -5.38 -2.27
C ASN A 251 2.40 -3.92 -2.39
N GLU A 252 1.23 -3.66 -2.97
CA GLU A 252 0.62 -2.34 -3.08
C GLU A 252 0.54 -1.66 -1.71
N PHE A 253 0.04 -2.37 -0.68
CA PHE A 253 0.02 -1.84 0.68
C PHE A 253 1.40 -1.37 1.18
N TYR A 254 2.46 -2.15 0.94
CA TYR A 254 3.81 -1.77 1.35
C TYR A 254 4.38 -0.62 0.51
N GLU A 255 4.08 -0.57 -0.78
CA GLU A 255 4.45 0.55 -1.63
C GLU A 255 3.78 1.84 -1.19
N ARG A 256 2.46 1.80 -0.93
CA ARG A 256 1.69 2.88 -0.30
C ARG A 256 2.42 3.40 0.91
N GLN A 257 2.78 2.50 1.82
CA GLN A 257 3.45 2.84 3.08
C GLN A 257 4.79 3.55 2.87
N VAL A 258 5.56 3.16 1.85
CA VAL A 258 6.84 3.78 1.50
C VAL A 258 6.63 5.16 0.89
N MET A 259 5.76 5.29 -0.11
CA MET A 259 5.51 6.57 -0.79
C MET A 259 4.88 7.61 0.13
N SER A 260 3.90 7.16 0.91
CA SER A 260 3.23 7.90 1.97
C SER A 260 4.20 8.47 3.01
N SER A 261 5.25 7.72 3.38
CA SER A 261 6.27 8.20 4.32
C SER A 261 7.10 9.38 3.79
N ALA A 262 7.18 9.52 2.46
CA ALA A 262 7.78 10.66 1.77
C ALA A 262 6.76 11.78 1.45
N GLY A 263 5.47 11.58 1.78
CA GLY A 263 4.40 12.50 1.43
C GLY A 263 4.02 12.49 -0.05
N MET A 264 4.21 11.34 -0.70
CA MET A 264 3.88 11.12 -2.11
C MET A 264 2.75 10.11 -2.22
N ASP A 265 2.06 10.16 -3.35
CA ASP A 265 1.08 9.17 -3.76
C ASP A 265 1.79 7.91 -4.30
N GLU A 266 1.17 6.74 -4.17
CA GLU A 266 1.74 5.47 -4.67
C GLU A 266 1.66 5.32 -6.19
N ASP A 267 0.69 6.02 -6.77
CA ASP A 267 0.42 6.03 -8.20
C ASP A 267 1.27 7.07 -8.95
N GLU A 268 2.09 7.89 -8.28
CA GLU A 268 2.76 9.04 -8.92
C GLU A 268 3.71 8.61 -10.07
N ASP A 269 3.37 9.00 -11.31
CA ASP A 269 4.17 8.69 -12.51
C ASP A 269 5.51 9.44 -12.51
N LEU A 270 6.60 8.69 -12.72
CA LEU A 270 7.97 9.19 -12.85
C LEU A 270 8.11 10.25 -13.95
N PHE A 271 7.34 10.12 -15.03
CA PHE A 271 7.36 11.02 -16.18
C PHE A 271 6.15 11.95 -16.25
N SER A 272 5.40 12.09 -15.14
CA SER A 272 4.28 13.01 -15.04
C SER A 272 4.69 14.45 -15.42
N PRO A 273 3.79 15.23 -16.06
CA PRO A 273 4.07 16.63 -16.37
C PRO A 273 4.47 17.41 -15.11
N VAL A 274 5.51 18.24 -15.22
CA VAL A 274 6.09 19.01 -14.10
C VAL A 274 5.00 19.77 -13.31
N ALA A 275 3.97 20.30 -13.96
CA ALA A 275 2.89 21.01 -13.31
C ALA A 275 1.98 20.11 -12.44
N LYS A 276 1.70 18.86 -12.87
CA LYS A 276 0.90 17.88 -12.10
C LYS A 276 1.68 17.48 -10.85
N SER A 277 2.92 17.02 -11.01
CA SER A 277 3.79 16.65 -9.88
C SER A 277 4.04 17.81 -8.91
N ALA A 278 4.29 19.02 -9.42
CA ALA A 278 4.47 20.20 -8.57
C ALA A 278 3.22 20.52 -7.73
N LYS A 279 2.01 20.36 -8.30
CA LYS A 279 0.75 20.61 -7.58
C LYS A 279 0.53 19.59 -6.46
N ASN A 280 0.73 18.30 -6.75
CA ASN A 280 0.55 17.22 -5.77
C ASN A 280 1.51 17.41 -4.59
N ARG A 281 2.79 17.69 -4.88
CA ARG A 281 3.81 17.97 -3.84
C ARG A 281 3.57 19.28 -3.11
N ALA A 282 3.04 20.31 -3.77
CA ALA A 282 2.80 21.62 -3.15
C ALA A 282 1.79 21.54 -2.00
N LEU A 283 0.79 20.66 -2.07
CA LEU A 283 -0.18 20.48 -0.99
C LEU A 283 0.52 19.97 0.27
N TRP A 284 1.33 18.92 0.14
CA TRP A 284 2.06 18.34 1.26
C TRP A 284 3.13 19.27 1.82
N LEU A 285 3.89 19.94 0.94
CA LEU A 285 4.83 21.00 1.33
C LEU A 285 4.12 22.13 2.07
N GLY A 286 2.90 22.49 1.67
CA GLY A 286 2.08 23.48 2.35
C GLY A 286 1.68 23.06 3.76
N ILE A 287 1.25 21.81 3.95
CA ILE A 287 0.93 21.26 5.28
C ILE A 287 2.18 21.28 6.17
N ASN A 288 3.31 20.79 5.67
CA ASN A 288 4.58 20.80 6.41
C ASN A 288 5.04 22.24 6.75
N LEU A 289 4.83 23.20 5.85
CA LEU A 289 5.12 24.60 6.10
C LEU A 289 4.25 25.20 7.21
N LEU A 290 2.95 24.88 7.24
CA LEU A 290 2.06 25.31 8.33
C LEU A 290 2.53 24.77 9.68
N THR A 291 2.96 23.52 9.74
CA THR A 291 3.51 22.94 10.97
C THR A 291 4.85 23.57 11.36
N ALA A 292 5.70 23.92 10.40
CA ALA A 292 6.94 24.65 10.66
C ALA A 292 6.68 26.06 11.22
N PHE A 293 5.66 26.77 10.70
CA PHE A 293 5.26 28.06 11.26
C PHE A 293 4.71 27.94 12.69
N MET A 294 3.95 26.88 12.96
CA MET A 294 3.47 26.60 14.30
C MET A 294 4.63 26.36 15.27
N ALA A 295 5.61 25.53 14.92
CA ALA A 295 6.82 25.34 15.73
C ALA A 295 7.60 26.65 15.93
N SER A 296 7.75 27.45 14.87
CA SER A 296 8.42 28.76 14.92
C SER A 296 7.72 29.76 15.86
N TRP A 297 6.38 29.72 15.93
CA TRP A 297 5.63 30.55 16.87
C TRP A 297 5.97 30.19 18.33
N PHE A 298 6.08 28.90 18.66
CA PHE A 298 6.50 28.47 20.00
C PHE A 298 7.93 28.91 20.33
N ILE A 299 8.86 28.91 19.36
CA ILE A 299 10.21 29.47 19.55
C ILE A 299 10.14 30.97 19.88
N GLY A 300 9.27 31.72 19.19
CA GLY A 300 9.08 33.16 19.41
C GLY A 300 8.66 33.53 20.84
N LEU A 301 8.01 32.62 21.57
CA LEU A 301 7.69 32.83 23.00
C LEU A 301 8.94 32.98 23.88
N PHE A 302 10.10 32.51 23.42
CA PHE A 302 11.38 32.53 24.12
C PHE A 302 12.39 33.51 23.51
N GLU A 303 11.94 34.49 22.72
CA GLU A 303 12.83 35.49 22.08
C GLU A 303 13.76 36.17 23.10
N GLY A 304 13.23 36.56 24.27
CA GLY A 304 14.04 37.19 25.33
C GLY A 304 15.11 36.27 25.93
N THR A 305 14.92 34.94 25.85
CA THR A 305 15.94 33.96 26.27
C THR A 305 17.01 33.80 25.19
N LEU A 306 16.60 33.73 23.93
CA LEU A 306 17.51 33.61 22.78
C LEU A 306 18.44 34.82 22.64
N GLN A 307 17.95 36.02 22.96
CA GLN A 307 18.76 37.24 22.96
C GLN A 307 19.88 37.22 24.01
N GLN A 308 19.67 36.54 25.13
CA GLN A 308 20.63 36.44 26.23
C GLN A 308 21.58 35.25 26.06
N VAL A 309 21.09 34.13 25.52
CA VAL A 309 21.86 32.90 25.35
C VAL A 309 21.79 32.43 23.90
N VAL A 310 22.62 33.03 23.04
CA VAL A 310 22.70 32.71 21.61
C VAL A 310 23.06 31.24 21.36
N ALA A 311 23.78 30.60 22.29
CA ALA A 311 24.14 29.19 22.21
C ALA A 311 22.92 28.26 22.12
N LEU A 312 21.78 28.63 22.73
CA LEU A 312 20.54 27.87 22.60
C LEU A 312 20.11 27.81 21.13
N ALA A 313 20.19 28.91 20.39
CA ALA A 313 19.80 28.92 18.98
C ALA A 313 20.64 27.98 18.12
N VAL A 314 21.94 27.88 18.39
CA VAL A 314 22.86 26.99 17.68
C VAL A 314 22.56 25.52 17.94
N LEU A 315 22.06 25.20 19.14
CA LEU A 315 21.77 23.83 19.58
C LEU A 315 20.34 23.37 19.27
N MET A 316 19.42 24.28 18.92
CA MET A 316 18.03 23.95 18.58
C MET A 316 17.89 22.83 17.53
N PRO A 317 18.63 22.82 16.40
CA PRO A 317 18.49 21.77 15.38
C PRO A 317 18.84 20.38 15.90
N VAL A 318 19.77 20.29 16.87
CA VAL A 318 20.18 19.00 17.46
C VAL A 318 19.05 18.41 18.29
N VAL A 319 18.37 19.24 19.09
CA VAL A 319 17.24 18.80 19.92
C VAL A 319 16.08 18.33 19.03
N ALA A 320 15.72 19.11 18.02
CA ALA A 320 14.66 18.77 17.07
C ALA A 320 14.95 17.45 16.33
N SER A 321 16.16 17.33 15.76
CA SER A 321 16.57 16.14 15.00
C SER A 321 16.53 14.85 15.83
N MET A 322 17.04 14.87 17.08
CA MET A 322 17.04 13.68 17.93
C MET A 322 15.62 13.23 18.34
N GLY A 323 14.73 14.19 18.62
CA GLY A 323 13.32 13.90 18.89
C GLY A 323 12.61 13.32 17.67
N GLY A 324 12.77 13.96 16.51
CA GLY A 324 12.19 13.51 15.25
C GLY A 324 12.60 12.09 14.89
N ILE A 325 13.90 11.78 14.89
CA ILE A 325 14.41 10.44 14.53
C ILE A 325 13.91 9.37 15.50
N ALA A 326 13.99 9.61 16.81
CA ALA A 326 13.53 8.64 17.82
C ALA A 326 12.02 8.40 17.73
N GLY A 327 11.26 9.47 17.49
CA GLY A 327 9.83 9.42 17.24
C GLY A 327 9.53 8.60 16.00
N SER A 328 10.14 8.93 14.85
CA SER A 328 9.86 8.29 13.57
C SER A 328 10.14 6.79 13.61
N GLN A 329 11.20 6.34 14.29
CA GLN A 329 11.46 4.91 14.49
C GLN A 329 10.32 4.22 15.25
N THR A 330 9.81 4.86 16.29
CA THR A 330 8.68 4.34 17.06
C THR A 330 7.42 4.34 16.19
N LEU A 331 7.14 5.43 15.48
CA LEU A 331 6.00 5.56 14.57
C LEU A 331 5.99 4.44 13.53
N THR A 332 7.07 4.23 12.80
CA THR A 332 7.16 3.20 11.75
C THR A 332 6.87 1.80 12.29
N LEU A 333 7.38 1.47 13.49
CA LEU A 333 7.10 0.18 14.12
C LEU A 333 5.62 0.02 14.49
N ILE A 334 4.98 1.09 14.96
CA ILE A 334 3.58 1.08 15.39
C ILE A 334 2.62 1.06 14.20
N VAL A 335 2.88 1.85 13.16
CA VAL A 335 2.07 1.86 11.92
C VAL A 335 2.07 0.46 11.28
N ARG A 336 3.25 -0.14 11.10
CA ARG A 336 3.33 -1.54 10.63
C ARG A 336 2.62 -2.51 11.57
N GLY A 337 2.77 -2.32 12.88
CA GLY A 337 2.12 -3.17 13.86
C GLY A 337 0.59 -3.08 13.82
N LEU A 338 0.02 -1.90 13.55
CA LEU A 338 -1.41 -1.70 13.34
C LEU A 338 -1.87 -2.39 12.05
N ALA A 339 -1.17 -2.14 10.94
CA ALA A 339 -1.46 -2.75 9.65
C ALA A 339 -1.45 -4.28 9.66
N LEU A 340 -0.52 -4.89 10.40
CA LEU A 340 -0.41 -6.34 10.51
C LEU A 340 -1.36 -6.95 11.57
N GLY A 341 -2.26 -6.16 12.17
CA GLY A 341 -3.14 -6.60 13.26
C GLY A 341 -2.39 -7.00 14.55
N GLN A 342 -1.11 -6.64 14.67
CA GLN A 342 -0.27 -7.00 15.80
C GLN A 342 -0.44 -6.05 16.98
N VAL A 343 -0.89 -4.80 16.74
CA VAL A 343 -1.15 -3.80 17.78
C VAL A 343 -2.63 -3.80 18.10
N THR A 344 -2.97 -4.11 19.34
CA THR A 344 -4.34 -4.20 19.83
C THR A 344 -4.49 -3.39 21.11
N PRO A 345 -5.72 -3.00 21.51
CA PRO A 345 -5.95 -2.34 22.79
C PRO A 345 -5.40 -3.13 24.00
N ALA A 346 -5.33 -4.47 23.89
CA ALA A 346 -4.85 -5.35 24.94
C ALA A 346 -3.32 -5.26 25.16
N ASN A 347 -2.53 -5.09 24.09
CA ASN A 347 -1.07 -5.05 24.17
C ASN A 347 -0.47 -3.63 24.11
N LEU A 348 -1.28 -2.62 23.78
CA LEU A 348 -0.85 -1.22 23.62
C LEU A 348 -0.08 -0.68 24.84
N ARG A 349 -0.54 -0.99 26.06
CA ARG A 349 0.14 -0.55 27.29
C ARG A 349 1.51 -1.20 27.45
N ALA A 350 1.63 -2.49 27.15
CA ALA A 350 2.90 -3.20 27.23
C ALA A 350 3.90 -2.66 26.22
N LEU A 351 3.42 -2.37 25.00
CA LEU A 351 4.21 -1.77 23.93
C LEU A 351 4.69 -0.36 24.29
N MET A 352 3.81 0.49 24.80
CA MET A 352 4.18 1.83 25.28
C MET A 352 5.27 1.79 26.37
N VAL A 353 5.14 0.90 27.35
CA VAL A 353 6.16 0.75 28.41
C VAL A 353 7.49 0.26 27.83
N LYS A 354 7.46 -0.64 26.85
CA LYS A 354 8.66 -1.10 26.13
C LYS A 354 9.34 0.08 25.42
N GLU A 355 8.60 0.85 24.64
CA GLU A 355 9.18 1.98 23.87
C GLU A 355 9.65 3.12 24.78
N LEU A 356 8.97 3.40 25.89
CA LEU A 356 9.46 4.32 26.91
C LEU A 356 10.78 3.86 27.55
N LYS A 357 10.97 2.55 27.76
CA LYS A 357 12.24 2.02 28.26
C LYS A 357 13.36 2.13 27.23
N VAL A 358 13.07 1.80 25.97
CA VAL A 358 14.03 1.94 24.86
C VAL A 358 14.44 3.41 24.69
N GLY A 359 13.45 4.31 24.63
CA GLY A 359 13.67 5.75 24.57
C GLY A 359 14.39 6.30 25.79
N GLY A 360 14.10 5.81 26.99
CA GLY A 360 14.79 6.21 28.22
C GLY A 360 16.27 5.81 28.22
N VAL A 361 16.59 4.56 27.86
CA VAL A 361 17.99 4.09 27.82
C VAL A 361 18.78 4.83 26.75
N ASN A 362 18.29 4.87 25.51
CA ASN A 362 18.95 5.59 24.42
C ASN A 362 19.01 7.10 24.68
N GLY A 363 17.96 7.65 25.27
CA GLY A 363 17.86 9.06 25.62
C GLY A 363 18.93 9.47 26.63
N VAL A 364 19.15 8.70 27.70
CA VAL A 364 20.22 8.99 28.66
C VAL A 364 21.60 8.95 28.01
N ILE A 365 21.88 7.93 27.18
CA ILE A 365 23.18 7.78 26.51
C ILE A 365 23.46 8.99 25.62
N TRP A 366 22.53 9.31 24.71
CA TRP A 366 22.73 10.39 23.76
C TRP A 366 22.64 11.78 24.38
N ALA A 367 21.79 11.98 25.38
CA ALA A 367 21.74 13.22 26.15
C ALA A 367 23.08 13.52 26.85
N LEU A 368 23.73 12.50 27.42
CA LEU A 368 25.05 12.65 28.03
C LEU A 368 26.12 12.98 26.99
N VAL A 369 26.15 12.28 25.85
CA VAL A 369 27.10 12.56 24.77
C VAL A 369 26.95 14.00 24.29
N ILE A 370 25.72 14.42 23.99
CA ILE A 370 25.44 15.76 23.46
C ILE A 370 25.68 16.83 24.53
N GLY A 371 25.33 16.57 25.79
CA GLY A 371 25.61 17.47 26.92
C GLY A 371 27.11 17.69 27.13
N VAL A 372 27.92 16.64 27.02
CA VAL A 372 29.40 16.74 27.10
C VAL A 372 29.95 17.53 25.91
N VAL A 373 29.46 17.27 24.70
CA VAL A 373 29.87 18.03 23.51
C VAL A 373 29.51 19.51 23.65
N ALA A 374 28.30 19.84 24.10
CA ALA A 374 27.87 21.21 24.33
C ALA A 374 28.70 21.91 25.41
N TYR A 375 29.03 21.20 26.50
CA TYR A 375 29.94 21.71 27.53
C TYR A 375 31.30 22.12 26.96
N PHE A 376 31.94 21.24 26.18
CA PHE A 376 33.25 21.55 25.60
C PHE A 376 33.18 22.61 24.49
N TRP A 377 32.09 22.65 23.73
CA TRP A 377 31.93 23.60 22.63
C TRP A 377 31.71 25.02 23.14
N PHE A 378 30.82 25.21 24.12
CA PHE A 378 30.45 26.53 24.63
C PHE A 378 31.18 26.90 25.92
N THR A 379 31.96 25.97 26.48
CA THR A 379 32.67 26.14 27.77
C THR A 379 31.71 26.50 28.92
N ASP A 380 30.47 26.02 28.86
CA ASP A 380 29.40 26.29 29.83
C ASP A 380 28.79 24.96 30.32
N ALA A 381 29.02 24.67 31.61
CA ALA A 381 28.51 23.45 32.24
C ALA A 381 26.99 23.45 32.39
N MET A 382 26.39 24.61 32.65
CA MET A 382 24.95 24.71 32.84
C MET A 382 24.22 24.51 31.50
N LEU A 383 24.78 25.05 30.41
CA LEU A 383 24.26 24.78 29.06
C LEU A 383 24.30 23.28 28.72
N GLY A 384 25.40 22.59 29.08
CA GLY A 384 25.54 21.14 28.92
C GLY A 384 24.47 20.34 29.68
N VAL A 385 24.11 20.77 30.90
CA VAL A 385 23.03 20.14 31.68
C VAL A 385 21.66 20.44 31.08
N VAL A 386 21.41 21.68 30.63
CA VAL A 386 20.15 22.08 30.01
C VAL A 386 19.87 21.24 28.76
N ILE A 387 20.85 21.09 27.86
CA ILE A 387 20.64 20.29 26.65
C ILE A 387 20.48 18.80 26.96
N CYS A 388 21.21 18.28 27.95
CA CYS A 388 21.06 16.89 28.40
C CYS A 388 19.63 16.62 28.88
N LEU A 389 19.08 17.47 29.73
CA LEU A 389 17.70 17.34 30.21
C LEU A 389 16.69 17.51 29.07
N ALA A 390 16.89 18.51 28.20
CA ALA A 390 16.00 18.76 27.08
C ALA A 390 15.90 17.59 26.10
N ILE A 391 17.04 16.98 25.74
CA ILE A 391 17.07 15.81 24.87
C ILE A 391 16.35 14.62 25.51
N LEU A 392 16.58 14.39 26.81
CA LEU A 392 15.90 13.32 27.52
C LEU A 392 14.38 13.52 27.51
N PHE A 393 13.89 14.72 27.82
CA PHE A 393 12.48 15.05 27.74
C PHE A 393 11.92 14.91 26.32
N ASN A 394 12.65 15.39 25.33
CA ASN A 394 12.20 15.33 23.94
C ASN A 394 12.07 13.88 23.45
N ILE A 395 13.05 13.01 23.77
CA ILE A 395 12.99 11.60 23.38
C ILE A 395 11.84 10.86 24.06
N VAL A 396 11.55 11.17 25.33
CA VAL A 396 10.39 10.60 26.04
C VAL A 396 9.09 11.05 25.37
N ALA A 397 8.96 12.34 25.04
CA ALA A 397 7.82 12.87 24.31
C ALA A 397 7.68 12.24 22.92
N ALA A 398 8.78 12.06 22.20
CA ALA A 398 8.83 11.43 20.89
C ALA A 398 8.39 9.96 20.94
N ALA A 399 8.82 9.19 21.95
CA ALA A 399 8.37 7.81 22.14
C ALA A 399 6.86 7.74 22.44
N LEU A 400 6.33 8.67 23.24
CA LEU A 400 4.88 8.75 23.50
C LEU A 400 4.11 9.11 22.23
N ALA A 401 4.54 10.15 21.52
CA ALA A 401 3.91 10.59 20.28
C ALA A 401 3.97 9.51 19.21
N GLY A 402 5.11 8.83 19.04
CA GLY A 402 5.28 7.74 18.08
C GLY A 402 4.36 6.54 18.32
N VAL A 403 3.87 6.33 19.56
CA VAL A 403 2.86 5.32 19.87
C VAL A 403 1.44 5.87 19.75
N PHE A 404 1.16 7.04 20.32
CA PHE A 404 -0.22 7.54 20.41
C PHE A 404 -0.73 8.15 19.11
N VAL A 405 0.09 8.88 18.35
CA VAL A 405 -0.32 9.50 17.09
C VAL A 405 -0.92 8.48 16.12
N PRO A 406 -0.23 7.38 15.75
CA PRO A 406 -0.79 6.43 14.79
C PRO A 406 -2.03 5.71 15.32
N VAL A 407 -2.05 5.37 16.62
CA VAL A 407 -3.21 4.70 17.25
C VAL A 407 -4.45 5.60 17.30
N ILE A 408 -4.26 6.91 17.47
CA ILE A 408 -5.36 7.87 17.43
C ILE A 408 -5.87 8.05 16.00
N LEU A 409 -4.97 8.16 15.02
CA LEU A 409 -5.34 8.27 13.60
C LEU A 409 -6.15 7.05 13.13
N ASP A 410 -5.67 5.85 13.45
CA ASP A 410 -6.35 4.58 13.16
C ASP A 410 -7.79 4.55 13.73
N LYS A 411 -7.95 4.96 14.99
CA LYS A 411 -9.27 5.08 15.62
C LYS A 411 -10.20 6.09 14.97
N LEU A 412 -9.64 7.13 14.36
CA LEU A 412 -10.38 8.15 13.61
C LEU A 412 -10.61 7.73 12.15
N LYS A 413 -10.17 6.54 11.73
CA LYS A 413 -10.18 6.07 10.34
C LYS A 413 -9.40 6.99 9.40
N ILE A 414 -8.31 7.57 9.90
CA ILE A 414 -7.35 8.34 9.11
C ILE A 414 -6.11 7.48 8.98
N ASP A 415 -5.59 7.32 7.77
CA ASP A 415 -4.41 6.51 7.52
C ASP A 415 -3.19 7.01 8.32
N PRO A 416 -2.69 6.21 9.29
CA PRO A 416 -1.50 6.53 10.06
C PRO A 416 -0.21 6.63 9.24
N ALA A 417 -0.13 5.92 8.10
CA ALA A 417 1.03 5.94 7.22
C ALA A 417 1.25 7.34 6.64
N LEU A 418 0.16 7.94 6.13
CA LEU A 418 0.17 9.24 5.44
C LEU A 418 0.41 10.39 6.41
N SER A 419 -0.38 10.45 7.47
CA SER A 419 -0.41 11.62 8.35
C SER A 419 0.54 11.53 9.55
N GLY A 420 0.97 10.32 9.91
CA GLY A 420 1.70 10.09 11.16
C GLY A 420 3.01 10.85 11.25
N SER A 421 3.80 10.89 10.17
CA SER A 421 5.16 11.46 10.18
C SER A 421 5.16 12.98 10.41
N VAL A 422 4.29 13.71 9.72
CA VAL A 422 4.21 15.18 9.84
C VAL A 422 3.66 15.59 11.20
N ILE A 423 2.59 14.92 11.67
CA ILE A 423 2.00 15.20 12.99
C ILE A 423 3.03 14.90 14.09
N LEU A 424 3.74 13.78 13.98
CA LEU A 424 4.78 13.40 14.93
C LEU A 424 5.89 14.45 14.99
N THR A 425 6.46 14.84 13.84
CA THR A 425 7.55 15.81 13.76
C THR A 425 7.12 17.15 14.37
N THR A 426 5.89 17.58 14.09
CA THR A 426 5.31 18.79 14.69
C THR A 426 5.26 18.72 16.21
N VAL A 427 4.78 17.60 16.75
CA VAL A 427 4.71 17.39 18.20
C VAL A 427 6.11 17.37 18.82
N THR A 428 7.07 16.67 18.21
CA THR A 428 8.44 16.59 18.72
C THR A 428 9.17 17.93 18.62
N ASP A 429 8.92 18.73 17.58
CA ASP A 429 9.51 20.05 17.43
C ASP A 429 8.96 21.01 18.49
N ILE A 430 7.63 21.10 18.64
CA ILE A 430 7.01 21.97 19.64
C ILE A 430 7.46 21.58 21.05
N VAL A 431 7.36 20.29 21.40
CA VAL A 431 7.75 19.83 22.75
C VAL A 431 9.26 19.99 22.96
N GLY A 432 10.08 19.68 21.96
CA GLY A 432 11.52 19.82 22.00
C GLY A 432 11.97 21.26 22.21
N PHE A 433 11.44 22.20 21.43
CA PHE A 433 11.76 23.62 21.55
C PHE A 433 11.27 24.21 22.88
N VAL A 434 10.02 23.91 23.28
CA VAL A 434 9.48 24.40 24.55
C VAL A 434 10.26 23.85 25.74
N ALA A 435 10.61 22.56 25.73
CA ALA A 435 11.40 21.96 26.79
C ALA A 435 12.81 22.57 26.84
N PHE A 436 13.48 22.67 25.69
CA PHE A 436 14.86 23.16 25.64
C PHE A 436 14.97 24.64 26.00
N LEU A 437 14.17 25.49 25.38
CA LEU A 437 14.18 26.92 25.62
C LEU A 437 13.64 27.25 27.01
N GLY A 438 12.60 26.55 27.48
CA GLY A 438 12.07 26.72 28.83
C GLY A 438 13.06 26.32 29.93
N LEU A 439 13.80 25.23 29.74
CA LEU A 439 14.91 24.87 30.63
C LEU A 439 16.04 25.90 30.55
N GLY A 440 16.36 26.40 29.34
CA GLY A 440 17.31 27.50 29.16
C GLY A 440 16.92 28.75 29.94
N THR A 441 15.64 29.18 29.86
CA THR A 441 15.11 30.31 30.62
C THR A 441 15.23 30.09 32.12
N LEU A 442 14.95 28.87 32.61
CA LEU A 442 14.91 28.59 34.04
C LEU A 442 16.30 28.46 34.68
N PHE A 443 17.29 27.98 33.92
CA PHE A 443 18.62 27.66 34.44
C PHE A 443 19.74 28.62 34.02
N LEU A 444 19.56 29.40 32.94
CA LEU A 444 20.61 30.28 32.39
C LEU A 444 20.30 31.78 32.52
N LEU A 445 19.06 32.13 32.89
CA LEU A 445 18.63 33.50 33.22
C LEU A 445 18.27 33.57 34.70
#